data_AF-A0A6L5HBD0-F1
#
_entry.id   AF-A0A6L5HBD0-F1
#
_cell.length_a   1.000
_cell.length_b   1.000
_cell.length_c   1.000
_cell.angle_alpha   90.00
_cell.angle_beta   90.00
_cell.angle_gamma   90.00
#
_symmetry.space_group_name_H-M   'P 1'
#
loop_
_entity.id
_entity.type
_entity.pdbx_description
1 polymer ?
#
loop_
_entity_poly.entity_id
_entity_poly.type
_entity_poly.pdbx_seq_one_letter_code
_entity_poly.pdbx_strand_id
1 'polypeptide(L)'
;MGASRAAAGRLLGVIRDVQRFGAAEVLRRLNLNGLAGRPSSEVFMALVEFVCPAGGAIDEAVARQAMLENVIALAESGETTFDEMTPEQMNEFFLDFVSQSIEGMVMADLGQRGVTIPDDVDAVERMQTELHDFITGATRGRLSDRLEGLPGLTDQDIQGVISRIYESAFEIIAVAGEAAQ
;
A
#
# COMPACT_ATOMS: atom_id res chain seq x y z
N MET A 1 -8.75 -8.29 -4.90
CA MET A 1 -8.03 -7.01 -4.91
C MET A 1 -8.74 -5.90 -5.72
N GLY A 2 -10.07 -5.76 -5.74
CA GLY A 2 -10.74 -4.56 -6.25
C GLY A 2 -10.64 -3.34 -5.32
N ALA A 3 -10.81 -3.54 -4.02
CA ALA A 3 -10.88 -2.45 -3.04
C ALA A 3 -9.50 -1.85 -2.72
N SER A 4 -8.49 -2.69 -2.48
CA SER A 4 -7.08 -2.27 -2.33
C SER A 4 -6.59 -1.46 -3.52
N ARG A 5 -6.97 -1.88 -4.73
CA ARG A 5 -6.68 -1.17 -5.97
C ARG A 5 -7.34 0.20 -6.02
N ALA A 6 -8.63 0.29 -5.71
CA ALA A 6 -9.33 1.57 -5.64
C ALA A 6 -8.75 2.51 -4.56
N ALA A 7 -8.33 1.97 -3.42
CA ALA A 7 -7.66 2.71 -2.35
C ALA A 7 -6.30 3.25 -2.81
N ALA A 8 -5.49 2.45 -3.50
CA ALA A 8 -4.23 2.90 -4.11
C ALA A 8 -4.46 4.09 -5.06
N GLY A 9 -5.51 4.02 -5.89
CA GLY A 9 -5.87 5.13 -6.78
C GLY A 9 -6.23 6.42 -6.03
N ARG A 10 -7.01 6.32 -4.95
CA ARG A 10 -7.36 7.47 -4.10
C ARG A 10 -6.14 8.06 -3.40
N LEU A 11 -5.28 7.21 -2.81
CA LEU A 11 -4.06 7.65 -2.13
C LEU A 11 -3.12 8.38 -3.10
N LEU A 12 -2.90 7.80 -4.27
CA LEU A 12 -2.05 8.43 -5.29
C LEU A 12 -2.66 9.73 -5.81
N GLY A 13 -3.98 9.80 -5.96
CA GLY A 13 -4.69 11.04 -6.30
C GLY A 13 -4.41 12.15 -5.28
N VAL A 14 -4.48 11.84 -3.98
CA VAL A 14 -4.12 12.78 -2.91
C VAL A 14 -2.66 13.21 -3.03
N ILE A 15 -1.72 12.28 -3.20
CA ILE A 15 -0.29 12.59 -3.31
C ILE A 15 -0.02 13.50 -4.51
N ARG A 16 -0.59 13.20 -5.68
CA ARG A 16 -0.47 14.02 -6.89
C ARG A 16 -1.06 15.42 -6.70
N ASP A 17 -2.21 15.51 -6.04
CA ASP A 17 -2.83 16.80 -5.73
C ASP A 17 -1.97 17.61 -4.77
N VAL A 18 -1.31 16.98 -3.80
CA VAL A 18 -0.40 17.65 -2.87
C VAL A 18 0.83 18.16 -3.61
N GLN A 19 1.43 17.34 -4.48
CA GLN A 19 2.57 17.76 -5.31
C GLN A 19 2.21 18.90 -6.27
N ARG A 20 0.95 18.95 -6.75
CA ARG A 20 0.49 19.96 -7.72
C ARG A 20 -0.01 21.26 -7.09
N PHE A 21 -0.73 21.16 -5.98
CA PHE A 21 -1.45 22.29 -5.38
C PHE A 21 -0.95 22.66 -3.98
N GLY A 22 -0.11 21.82 -3.36
CA GLY A 22 0.37 21.97 -2.00
C GLY A 22 -0.56 21.34 -0.95
N ALA A 23 0.03 20.88 0.15
CA ALA A 23 -0.66 20.17 1.23
C ALA A 23 -1.83 20.97 1.81
N ALA A 24 -1.63 22.27 2.09
CA ALA A 24 -2.66 23.11 2.69
C ALA A 24 -3.94 23.22 1.82
N GLU A 25 -3.79 23.34 0.50
CA GLU A 25 -4.93 23.43 -0.42
C GLU A 25 -5.68 22.09 -0.54
N VAL A 26 -4.95 20.97 -0.56
CA VAL A 26 -5.57 19.64 -0.57
C VAL A 26 -6.34 19.38 0.71
N LEU A 27 -5.75 19.65 1.87
CA LEU A 27 -6.44 19.54 3.16
C LEU A 27 -7.68 20.42 3.20
N ARG A 28 -7.64 21.63 2.66
CA ARG A 28 -8.82 22.50 2.56
C ARG A 28 -9.92 21.88 1.69
N ARG A 29 -9.58 21.31 0.52
CA ARG A 29 -10.54 20.65 -0.37
C ARG A 29 -11.19 19.41 0.24
N LEU A 30 -10.47 18.71 1.11
CA LEU A 30 -10.95 17.55 1.84
C LEU A 30 -11.67 17.91 3.15
N ASN A 31 -11.86 19.19 3.46
CA ASN A 31 -12.40 19.69 4.74
C ASN A 31 -11.55 19.28 5.97
N LEU A 32 -10.25 19.14 5.79
CA LEU A 32 -9.24 18.80 6.78
C LEU A 32 -8.30 19.97 7.10
N ASN A 33 -8.71 21.22 6.83
CA ASN A 33 -7.86 22.41 7.04
C ASN A 33 -7.39 22.60 8.50
N GLY A 34 -8.07 21.98 9.48
CA GLY A 34 -7.63 21.96 10.88
C GLY A 34 -6.35 21.14 11.11
N LEU A 35 -5.93 20.32 10.14
CA LEU A 35 -4.73 19.51 10.20
C LEU A 35 -3.51 20.15 9.51
N ALA A 36 -3.62 21.39 9.05
CA ALA A 36 -2.47 22.11 8.49
C ALA A 36 -1.34 22.24 9.54
N GLY A 37 -0.10 21.90 9.13
CA GLY A 37 1.07 21.90 10.01
C GLY A 37 1.10 20.78 11.06
N ARG A 38 0.19 19.80 10.96
CA ARG A 38 0.21 18.61 11.83
C ARG A 38 1.22 17.58 11.33
N PRO A 39 1.66 16.65 12.21
CA PRO A 39 2.49 15.53 11.80
C PRO A 39 1.84 14.72 10.66
N SER A 40 2.67 14.18 9.78
CA SER A 40 2.20 13.45 8.60
C SER A 40 1.38 12.21 8.96
N SER A 41 1.71 11.48 10.02
CA SER A 41 0.92 10.35 10.53
C SER A 41 -0.49 10.76 10.95
N GLU A 42 -0.67 11.89 11.64
CA GLU A 42 -1.99 12.42 12.03
C GLU A 42 -2.84 12.73 10.79
N VAL A 43 -2.22 13.31 9.76
CA VAL A 43 -2.91 13.63 8.50
C VAL A 43 -3.29 12.36 7.76
N PHE A 44 -2.36 11.42 7.57
CA PHE A 44 -2.65 10.16 6.89
C PHE A 44 -3.68 9.32 7.66
N MET A 45 -3.68 9.38 8.99
CA MET A 45 -4.70 8.75 9.82
C MET A 45 -6.09 9.33 9.55
N ALA A 46 -6.21 10.65 9.42
CA ALA A 46 -7.48 11.29 9.03
C ALA A 46 -7.92 10.94 7.60
N LEU A 47 -6.96 10.68 6.70
CA LEU A 47 -7.22 10.25 5.33
C LEU A 47 -7.70 8.80 5.21
N VAL A 48 -7.57 7.96 6.26
CA VAL A 48 -7.96 6.54 6.22
C VAL A 48 -9.42 6.37 5.79
N GLU A 49 -10.35 7.16 6.31
CA GLU A 49 -11.78 7.03 5.95
C GLU A 49 -12.07 7.39 4.49
N PHE A 50 -11.25 8.27 3.91
CA PHE A 50 -11.38 8.67 2.51
C PHE A 50 -10.71 7.65 1.57
N VAL A 51 -9.51 7.19 1.93
CA VAL A 51 -8.71 6.27 1.12
C VAL A 51 -9.21 4.84 1.22
N CYS A 52 -9.58 4.40 2.43
CA CYS A 52 -9.99 3.02 2.75
C CYS A 52 -11.37 3.02 3.45
N PRO A 53 -12.46 3.37 2.73
CA PRO A 53 -13.80 3.37 3.29
C PRO A 53 -14.20 1.95 3.73
N ALA A 54 -14.94 1.85 4.84
CA ALA A 54 -15.43 0.57 5.35
C ALA A 54 -16.62 0.06 4.51
N GLY A 55 -16.57 -1.18 4.05
CA GLY A 55 -17.68 -1.85 3.35
C GLY A 55 -17.84 -3.35 3.66
N GLY A 56 -17.02 -3.90 4.58
CA GLY A 56 -17.11 -5.28 5.07
C GLY A 56 -16.44 -6.34 4.21
N ALA A 57 -15.82 -5.98 3.07
CA ALA A 57 -15.06 -6.93 2.26
C ALA A 57 -13.66 -7.17 2.85
N ILE A 58 -13.15 -8.40 2.73
CA ILE A 58 -11.77 -8.77 3.14
C ILE A 58 -10.74 -7.83 2.52
N ASP A 59 -10.91 -7.53 1.24
CA ASP A 59 -10.04 -6.64 0.48
C ASP A 59 -10.03 -5.19 1.01
N GLU A 60 -11.15 -4.71 1.53
CA GLU A 60 -11.20 -3.39 2.19
C GLU A 60 -10.52 -3.43 3.56
N ALA A 61 -10.70 -4.52 4.31
CA ALA A 61 -10.01 -4.72 5.58
C ALA A 61 -8.49 -4.77 5.38
N VAL A 62 -8.01 -5.47 4.35
CA VAL A 62 -6.59 -5.50 3.96
C VAL A 62 -6.09 -4.11 3.59
N ALA A 63 -6.80 -3.38 2.71
CA ALA A 63 -6.41 -2.02 2.34
C ALA A 63 -6.35 -1.09 3.56
N ARG A 64 -7.31 -1.21 4.48
CA ARG A 64 -7.34 -0.41 5.70
C ARG A 64 -6.19 -0.78 6.64
N GLN A 65 -5.91 -2.07 6.80
CA GLN A 65 -4.80 -2.53 7.63
C GLN A 65 -3.46 -2.02 7.09
N ALA A 66 -3.21 -2.18 5.79
CA ALA A 66 -2.02 -1.65 5.13
C ALA A 66 -1.86 -0.14 5.37
N MET A 67 -2.93 0.65 5.20
CA MET A 67 -2.87 2.08 5.47
C MET A 67 -2.48 2.38 6.93
N LEU A 68 -3.02 1.64 7.90
CA LEU A 68 -2.75 1.86 9.32
C LEU A 68 -1.33 1.44 9.71
N GLU A 69 -0.86 0.28 9.24
CA GLU A 69 0.52 -0.19 9.46
C GLU A 69 1.53 0.81 8.91
N ASN A 70 1.25 1.37 7.73
CA ASN A 70 2.12 2.35 7.12
C ASN A 70 2.14 3.70 7.89
N VAL A 71 1.00 4.12 8.43
CA VAL A 71 0.92 5.29 9.33
C VAL A 71 1.73 5.07 10.60
N ILE A 72 1.68 3.86 11.18
CA ILE A 72 2.47 3.51 12.37
C ILE A 72 3.97 3.53 12.04
N ALA A 73 4.38 2.88 10.95
CA ALA A 73 5.77 2.85 10.52
C ALA A 73 6.33 4.26 10.26
N LEU A 74 5.52 5.14 9.65
CA LEU A 74 5.87 6.54 9.44
C LEU A 74 6.13 7.26 10.77
N ALA A 75 5.24 7.11 11.75
CA ALA A 75 5.39 7.71 13.08
C ALA A 75 6.64 7.19 13.81
N GLU A 76 6.96 5.90 13.68
CA GLU A 76 8.13 5.27 14.31
C GLU A 76 9.46 5.68 13.64
N SER A 77 9.45 5.95 12.33
CA SER A 77 10.65 6.28 11.56
C SER A 77 11.17 7.72 11.76
N GLY A 78 10.40 8.56 12.46
CA GLY A 78 10.68 9.99 12.61
C GLY A 78 10.00 10.81 11.52
N GLU A 79 8.79 11.26 11.82
CA GLU A 79 7.96 11.99 10.87
C GLU A 79 8.24 13.50 10.83
N THR A 80 8.00 14.09 9.66
CA THR A 80 7.90 15.54 9.47
C THR A 80 6.43 15.98 9.53
N THR A 81 6.19 17.29 9.48
CA THR A 81 4.83 17.77 9.20
C THR A 81 4.42 17.38 7.77
N PHE A 82 3.12 17.21 7.56
CA PHE A 82 2.60 16.77 6.26
C PHE A 82 2.95 17.74 5.11
N ASP A 83 3.06 19.03 5.40
CA ASP A 83 3.44 20.07 4.43
C ASP A 83 4.94 20.11 4.11
N GLU A 84 5.78 19.51 4.95
CA GLU A 84 7.22 19.41 4.77
C GLU A 84 7.67 18.10 4.11
N MET A 85 6.75 17.14 3.93
CA MET A 85 7.06 15.88 3.26
C MET A 85 7.55 16.09 1.82
N THR A 86 8.65 15.46 1.46
CA THR A 86 9.15 15.49 0.08
C THR A 86 8.31 14.58 -0.83
N PRO A 87 8.32 14.82 -2.16
CA PRO A 87 7.69 13.91 -3.12
C PRO A 87 8.16 12.47 -2.95
N GLU A 88 9.45 12.26 -2.67
CA GLU A 88 10.06 10.95 -2.46
C GLU A 88 9.47 10.27 -1.21
N GLN A 89 9.31 11.01 -0.10
CA GLN A 89 8.69 10.47 1.11
C GLN A 89 7.22 10.08 0.88
N MET A 90 6.46 10.88 0.12
CA MET A 90 5.09 10.55 -0.23
C MET A 90 5.00 9.33 -1.16
N ASN A 91 5.93 9.24 -2.11
CA ASN A 91 6.02 8.11 -3.03
C ASN A 91 6.39 6.81 -2.30
N GLU A 92 7.35 6.85 -1.37
CA GLU A 92 7.67 5.69 -0.52
C GLU A 92 6.47 5.25 0.32
N PHE A 93 5.75 6.19 0.96
CA PHE A 93 4.51 5.88 1.66
C PHE A 93 3.50 5.17 0.73
N PHE A 94 3.34 5.63 -0.51
CA PHE A 94 2.48 4.95 -1.48
C PHE A 94 2.97 3.53 -1.84
N LEU A 95 4.27 3.35 -2.05
CA LEU A 95 4.87 2.06 -2.39
C LEU A 95 4.73 1.04 -1.26
N ASP A 96 4.91 1.47 -0.01
CA ASP A 96 4.72 0.64 1.17
C ASP A 96 3.26 0.21 1.32
N PHE A 97 2.31 1.15 1.14
CA PHE A 97 0.88 0.85 1.14
C PHE A 97 0.52 -0.21 0.08
N VAL A 98 1.03 -0.07 -1.14
CA VAL A 98 0.77 -1.03 -2.23
C VAL A 98 1.35 -2.40 -1.89
N SER A 99 2.59 -2.44 -1.37
CA SER A 99 3.26 -3.70 -1.03
C SER A 99 2.50 -4.45 0.06
N GLN A 100 2.18 -3.77 1.16
CA GLN A 100 1.41 -4.34 2.29
C GLN A 100 0.01 -4.79 1.86
N SER A 101 -0.65 -4.03 0.97
CA SER A 101 -1.97 -4.40 0.45
C SER A 101 -1.91 -5.68 -0.40
N ILE A 102 -0.87 -5.84 -1.24
CA ILE A 102 -0.68 -7.06 -2.04
C ILE A 102 -0.38 -8.24 -1.12
N GLU A 103 0.52 -8.07 -0.16
CA GLU A 103 0.91 -9.11 0.78
C GLU A 103 -0.28 -9.61 1.59
N GLY A 104 -1.05 -8.69 2.19
CA GLY A 104 -2.25 -9.03 2.95
C GLY A 104 -3.30 -9.76 2.11
N MET A 105 -3.43 -9.42 0.83
CA MET A 105 -4.38 -10.09 -0.07
C MET A 105 -3.90 -11.48 -0.49
N VAL A 106 -2.59 -11.66 -0.75
CA VAL A 106 -2.02 -12.99 -0.99
C VAL A 106 -2.28 -13.88 0.22
N MET A 107 -1.99 -13.41 1.44
CA MET A 107 -2.23 -14.16 2.67
C MET A 107 -3.71 -14.50 2.88
N ALA A 108 -4.61 -13.53 2.65
CA ALA A 108 -6.04 -13.76 2.78
C ALA A 108 -6.56 -14.83 1.79
N ASP A 109 -6.09 -14.78 0.54
CA ASP A 109 -6.50 -15.73 -0.49
C ASP A 109 -5.91 -17.13 -0.29
N LEU A 110 -4.69 -17.24 0.25
CA LEU A 110 -4.12 -18.54 0.65
C LEU A 110 -4.96 -19.20 1.74
N GLY A 111 -5.33 -18.42 2.77
CA GLY A 111 -6.22 -18.89 3.84
C GLY A 111 -7.60 -19.32 3.33
N GLN A 112 -8.19 -18.56 2.39
CA GLN A 112 -9.48 -18.89 1.81
C GLN A 112 -9.43 -20.13 0.91
N ARG A 113 -8.34 -20.35 0.19
CA ARG A 113 -8.16 -21.49 -0.73
C ARG A 113 -7.70 -22.77 -0.03
N GLY A 114 -7.45 -22.72 1.28
CA GLY A 114 -7.01 -23.88 2.05
C GLY A 114 -5.64 -24.40 1.63
N VAL A 115 -4.78 -23.52 1.09
CA VAL A 115 -3.39 -23.87 0.81
C VAL A 115 -2.72 -24.17 2.15
N THR A 116 -2.27 -25.40 2.33
CA THR A 116 -1.55 -25.82 3.54
C THR A 116 -0.27 -25.03 3.66
N ILE A 117 -0.19 -24.25 4.72
CA ILE A 117 1.06 -23.63 5.18
C ILE A 117 1.87 -24.74 5.89
N PRO A 118 3.20 -24.76 5.75
CA PRO A 118 4.03 -25.71 6.49
C PRO A 118 3.73 -25.69 8.00
N ASP A 119 3.73 -26.85 8.65
CA ASP A 119 3.58 -26.96 10.12
C ASP A 119 4.83 -26.48 10.89
N ASP A 120 5.93 -26.22 10.16
CA ASP A 120 7.20 -25.73 10.69
C ASP A 120 7.24 -24.19 10.68
N VAL A 121 7.35 -23.60 11.87
CA VAL A 121 7.42 -22.14 12.06
C VAL A 121 8.57 -21.54 11.23
N ASP A 122 9.72 -22.20 11.17
CA ASP A 122 10.88 -21.71 10.40
C ASP A 122 10.60 -21.71 8.90
N ALA A 123 9.77 -22.63 8.40
CA ALA A 123 9.34 -22.66 7.01
C ALA A 123 8.30 -21.58 6.71
N VAL A 124 7.39 -21.28 7.66
CA VAL A 124 6.44 -20.16 7.53
C VAL A 124 7.17 -18.82 7.48
N GLU A 125 8.10 -18.58 8.40
CA GLU A 125 8.86 -17.33 8.45
C GLU A 125 9.67 -17.09 7.17
N ARG A 126 10.29 -18.15 6.63
CA ARG A 126 11.00 -18.08 5.34
C ARG A 126 10.05 -17.74 4.19
N MET A 127 8.91 -18.41 4.12
CA MET A 127 7.90 -18.14 3.09
C MET A 127 7.36 -16.71 3.16
N GLN A 128 7.12 -16.19 4.37
CA GLN A 128 6.72 -14.79 4.58
C GLN A 128 7.81 -13.81 4.15
N THR A 129 9.06 -14.08 4.52
CA THR A 129 10.20 -13.23 4.14
C THR A 129 10.39 -13.21 2.62
N GLU A 130 10.35 -14.36 1.95
CA GLU A 130 10.47 -14.45 0.50
C GLU A 130 9.33 -13.72 -0.22
N LEU A 131 8.09 -13.85 0.29
CA LEU A 131 6.94 -13.11 -0.24
C LEU A 131 7.14 -11.60 -0.10
N HIS A 132 7.51 -11.16 1.10
CA HIS A 132 7.71 -9.76 1.42
C HIS A 132 8.80 -9.14 0.54
N ASP A 133 9.95 -9.79 0.44
CA ASP A 133 11.08 -9.34 -0.38
C ASP A 133 10.71 -9.28 -1.87
N PHE A 134 9.99 -10.30 -2.36
CA PHE A 134 9.51 -10.31 -3.75
C PHE A 134 8.55 -9.16 -4.04
N ILE A 135 7.49 -9.00 -3.23
CA ILE A 135 6.47 -7.97 -3.42
C ILE A 135 7.11 -6.59 -3.34
N THR A 136 7.93 -6.37 -2.31
CA THR A 136 8.62 -5.10 -2.10
C THR A 136 9.54 -4.76 -3.28
N GLY A 137 10.39 -5.70 -3.69
CA GLY A 137 11.29 -5.50 -4.82
C GLY A 137 10.57 -5.28 -6.14
N ALA A 138 9.48 -6.02 -6.39
CA ALA A 138 8.67 -5.88 -7.59
C ALA A 138 7.89 -4.56 -7.62
N THR A 139 7.36 -4.12 -6.49
CA THR A 139 6.63 -2.85 -6.35
C THR A 139 7.56 -1.69 -6.60
N ARG A 140 8.68 -1.59 -5.86
CA ARG A 140 9.68 -0.54 -6.04
C ARG A 140 10.27 -0.55 -7.45
N GLY A 141 10.74 -1.70 -7.93
CA GLY A 141 11.37 -1.81 -9.25
C GLY A 141 10.44 -1.51 -10.44
N ARG A 142 9.11 -1.59 -10.27
CA ARG A 142 8.14 -1.30 -11.35
C ARG A 142 7.45 0.04 -11.20
N LEU A 143 7.39 0.61 -9.99
CA LEU A 143 6.64 1.84 -9.71
C LEU A 143 7.52 3.03 -9.31
N SER A 144 8.75 2.87 -8.82
CA SER A 144 9.57 4.01 -8.37
C SER A 144 9.90 4.98 -9.53
N ASP A 145 10.50 4.52 -10.62
CA ASP A 145 10.79 5.35 -11.82
C ASP A 145 9.54 6.02 -12.41
N ARG A 146 8.39 5.37 -12.22
CA ARG A 146 7.08 5.79 -12.68
C ARG A 146 6.50 6.93 -11.83
N LEU A 147 6.89 7.02 -10.57
CA LEU A 147 6.47 8.08 -9.65
C LEU A 147 7.37 9.32 -9.74
N GLU A 148 8.61 9.18 -10.22
CA GLU A 148 9.59 10.28 -10.34
C GLU A 148 9.40 11.17 -11.60
N GLY A 149 8.66 10.71 -12.62
CA GLY A 149 8.63 11.36 -13.93
C GLY A 149 7.25 11.76 -14.46
N LEU A 150 6.80 13.00 -14.19
CA LEU A 150 5.79 13.78 -14.94
C LEU A 150 4.41 13.08 -15.19
N PRO A 151 3.34 13.73 -15.70
CA PRO A 151 1.94 13.32 -15.45
C PRO A 151 1.44 12.12 -16.29
N GLY A 152 2.32 11.22 -16.71
CA GLY A 152 2.06 10.25 -17.78
C GLY A 152 1.37 8.95 -17.38
N LEU A 153 1.23 8.66 -16.10
CA LEU A 153 0.64 7.37 -15.67
C LEU A 153 -0.81 7.54 -15.28
N THR A 154 -1.66 6.88 -16.05
CA THR A 154 -3.06 6.77 -15.70
C THR A 154 -3.20 5.85 -14.49
N ASP A 155 -4.26 6.04 -13.70
CA ASP A 155 -4.55 5.14 -12.60
C ASP A 155 -4.68 3.69 -13.10
N GLN A 156 -5.18 3.50 -14.33
CA GLN A 156 -5.27 2.20 -14.99
C GLN A 156 -3.92 1.51 -15.16
N ASP A 157 -2.86 2.24 -15.50
CA ASP A 157 -1.51 1.67 -15.65
C ASP A 157 -0.99 1.12 -14.32
N ILE A 158 -1.22 1.85 -13.23
CA ILE A 158 -0.83 1.45 -11.89
C ILE A 158 -1.66 0.26 -11.42
N GLN A 159 -2.98 0.27 -11.65
CA GLN A 159 -3.82 -0.90 -11.37
C GLN A 159 -3.34 -2.15 -12.10
N GLY A 160 -2.91 -2.01 -13.36
CA GLY A 160 -2.34 -3.10 -14.15
C GLY A 160 -0.98 -3.59 -13.66
N VAL A 161 -0.16 -2.73 -13.05
CA VAL A 161 1.08 -3.15 -12.39
C VAL A 161 0.78 -3.89 -11.09
N ILE A 162 -0.05 -3.33 -10.22
CA ILE A 162 -0.45 -3.94 -8.94
C ILE A 162 -1.01 -5.35 -9.16
N SER A 163 -1.91 -5.49 -10.14
CA SER A 163 -2.55 -6.79 -10.45
C SER A 163 -1.52 -7.85 -10.85
N ARG A 164 -0.54 -7.48 -11.67
CA ARG A 164 0.51 -8.41 -12.12
C ARG A 164 1.45 -8.81 -10.97
N ILE A 165 1.77 -7.89 -10.07
CA ILE A 165 2.62 -8.20 -8.91
C ILE A 165 1.88 -9.19 -7.99
N TYR A 166 0.60 -8.93 -7.71
CA TYR A 166 -0.24 -9.85 -6.93
C TYR A 166 -0.33 -11.25 -7.56
N GLU A 167 -0.61 -11.34 -8.87
CA GLU A 167 -0.71 -12.63 -9.56
C GLU A 167 0.60 -13.41 -9.47
N SER A 168 1.75 -12.77 -9.72
CA SER A 168 3.06 -13.41 -9.59
C SER A 168 3.39 -13.81 -8.15
N ALA A 169 3.06 -12.97 -7.17
CA ALA A 169 3.29 -13.26 -5.75
C ALA A 169 2.46 -14.47 -5.29
N PHE A 170 1.19 -14.53 -5.74
CA PHE A 170 0.32 -15.66 -5.46
C PHE A 170 0.86 -16.97 -6.07
N GLU A 171 1.35 -16.94 -7.31
CA GLU A 171 1.95 -18.11 -7.96
C GLU A 171 3.19 -18.63 -7.21
N ILE A 172 4.09 -17.74 -6.77
CA ILE A 172 5.30 -18.11 -6.02
C ILE A 172 4.92 -18.87 -4.74
N ILE A 173 3.95 -18.35 -3.99
CA ILE A 173 3.57 -18.95 -2.70
C ILE A 173 2.72 -20.20 -2.89
N ALA A 174 1.86 -20.25 -3.91
CA ALA A 174 1.11 -21.46 -4.23
C ALA A 174 2.06 -22.63 -4.54
N VAL A 175 3.10 -22.39 -5.36
CA VAL A 175 4.12 -23.42 -5.66
C VAL A 175 4.91 -23.84 -4.42
N ALA A 176 5.31 -22.88 -3.58
CA ALA A 176 6.03 -23.18 -2.33
C ALA A 176 5.17 -24.01 -1.35
N GLY A 177 3.87 -23.68 -1.23
CA GLY A 177 2.92 -24.41 -0.39
C GLY A 177 2.62 -25.82 -0.89
N GLU A 178 2.55 -26.04 -2.20
CA GLU A 178 2.38 -27.37 -2.80
C GLU A 178 3.64 -28.24 -2.62
N ALA A 179 4.83 -27.66 -2.71
CA ALA A 179 6.09 -28.39 -2.57
C ALA A 179 6.43 -28.81 -1.12
N ALA A 180 5.75 -28.23 -0.13
CA ALA A 180 5.94 -28.52 1.29
C ALA A 180 5.03 -29.65 1.83
N GLN A 181 4.16 -30.23 0.98
CA GLN A 181 3.33 -31.40 1.29
C GLN A 181 4.10 -32.73 1.13
#